data_AF-A0A7S0YTP5-F1
#
_entry.id   AF-A0A7S0YTP5-F1
#
_cell.length_a   1.000
_cell.length_b   1.000
_cell.length_c   1.000
_cell.angle_alpha   90.00
_cell.angle_beta   90.00
_cell.angle_gamma   90.00
#
_symmetry.space_group_name_H-M   'P 1'
#
loop_
_entity.id
_entity.type
_entity.pdbx_description
1 polymer ?
#
loop_
_entity_poly.entity_id
_entity_poly.type
_entity_poly.pdbx_seq_one_letter_code
_entity_poly.pdbx_strand_id
1 'polypeptide(L)'
;GLEVVIIAPGGLGVSFDQLALNKALLEKHGARLRGVILNKVEPDKYDMVKDYYGRQLKALWGTPLLGCVPYQDVISRPSLNGFKTLLNGEFIAGEEHAFRTFDSTRLIVSDGEEDKTIYNKVQGQLVITLASRSDVIASVLRNQREVERDSKGTQDLRQGLVLVGHNPPSRESAEELRQGGVPAIFIKKGQSEDTKGIYEVMKAMAAFTQKQDHDDEDRLNETMDLIERNIDLELLSQAPPFGGQMAIRLGNLVRWHRWAHRW
;
A
#
# COMPACT_ATOMS: atom_id res chain seq x y z
N GLY A 1 -2.14 -35.01 11.18
CA GLY A 1 -2.80 -33.72 11.42
C GLY A 1 -2.46 -32.76 10.30
N LEU A 2 -3.27 -31.72 10.11
CA LEU A 2 -2.95 -30.63 9.19
C LEU A 2 -1.70 -29.89 9.69
N GLU A 3 -0.74 -29.62 8.81
CA GLU A 3 0.39 -28.74 9.09
C GLU A 3 -0.05 -27.29 8.86
N VAL A 4 0.23 -26.41 9.82
CA VAL A 4 -0.21 -25.01 9.79
C VAL A 4 0.98 -24.09 10.02
N VAL A 5 1.05 -23.02 9.23
CA VAL A 5 1.95 -21.89 9.46
C VAL A 5 1.11 -20.72 9.96
N ILE A 6 1.57 -20.07 11.03
CA ILE A 6 0.92 -18.86 11.54
C ILE A 6 1.70 -17.63 11.09
N ILE A 7 0.98 -16.65 10.56
CA ILE A 7 1.50 -15.31 10.30
C ILE A 7 1.01 -14.40 11.43
N ALA A 8 1.94 -13.73 12.13
CA ALA A 8 1.64 -12.86 13.26
C ALA A 8 2.36 -11.51 13.15
N PRO A 9 1.83 -10.43 13.75
CA PRO A 9 2.52 -9.14 13.79
C PRO A 9 3.80 -9.20 14.64
N GLY A 10 4.87 -8.49 14.27
CA GLY A 10 6.19 -8.53 14.93
C GLY A 10 6.33 -7.87 16.32
N GLY A 11 5.25 -7.67 17.08
CA GLY A 11 5.32 -7.06 18.42
C GLY A 11 5.72 -8.03 19.53
N LEU A 12 6.74 -7.70 20.35
CA LEU A 12 7.33 -8.63 21.33
C LEU A 12 6.42 -9.11 22.48
N GLY A 13 5.33 -8.40 22.79
CA GLY A 13 4.42 -8.75 23.88
C GLY A 13 3.18 -9.50 23.39
N VAL A 14 2.14 -8.72 23.04
CA VAL A 14 0.81 -9.21 22.64
C VAL A 14 0.87 -10.30 21.56
N SER A 15 1.80 -10.21 20.62
CA SER A 15 1.88 -11.19 19.53
C SER A 15 2.34 -12.57 20.01
N PHE A 16 3.20 -12.67 21.02
CA PHE A 16 3.64 -13.98 21.53
C PHE A 16 2.49 -14.71 22.25
N ASP A 17 1.72 -13.99 23.06
CA ASP A 17 0.55 -14.55 23.75
C ASP A 17 -0.52 -15.02 22.75
N GLN A 18 -0.77 -14.23 21.69
CA GLN A 18 -1.66 -14.62 20.61
C GLN A 18 -1.15 -15.86 19.86
N LEU A 19 0.16 -15.97 19.62
CA LEU A 19 0.75 -17.16 19.02
C LEU A 19 0.57 -18.40 19.90
N ALA A 20 0.81 -18.27 21.22
CA ALA A 20 0.65 -19.36 22.17
C ALA A 20 -0.82 -19.85 22.24
N LEU A 21 -1.78 -18.91 22.27
CA LEU A 21 -3.21 -19.22 22.27
C LEU A 21 -3.63 -19.94 20.97
N ASN A 22 -3.20 -19.42 19.81
CA ASN A 22 -3.52 -20.04 18.53
C ASN A 22 -2.88 -21.42 18.39
N LYS A 23 -1.64 -21.60 18.85
CA LYS A 23 -0.98 -22.92 18.89
C LYS A 23 -1.79 -23.92 19.72
N ALA A 24 -2.21 -23.55 20.93
CA ALA A 24 -3.01 -24.43 21.78
C ALA A 24 -4.34 -24.83 21.11
N LEU A 25 -4.96 -23.91 20.36
CA LEU A 25 -6.17 -24.21 19.58
C LEU A 25 -5.89 -25.19 18.44
N LEU A 26 -4.78 -25.02 17.71
CA LEU A 26 -4.38 -25.97 16.66
C LEU A 26 -4.17 -27.38 17.23
N GLU A 27 -3.46 -27.48 18.35
CA GLU A 27 -3.19 -28.77 19.01
C GLU A 27 -4.48 -29.45 19.47
N LYS A 28 -5.42 -28.68 20.04
CA LYS A 28 -6.75 -29.18 20.42
C LYS A 28 -7.52 -29.78 19.24
N HIS A 29 -7.33 -29.25 18.03
CA HIS A 29 -7.98 -29.74 16.81
C HIS A 29 -7.10 -30.72 16.00
N GLY A 30 -5.99 -31.21 16.57
CA GLY A 30 -5.12 -32.19 15.91
C GLY A 30 -4.28 -31.62 14.76
N ALA A 31 -4.17 -30.30 14.66
CA ALA A 31 -3.25 -29.61 13.75
C ALA A 31 -1.89 -29.38 14.43
N ARG A 32 -0.84 -29.25 13.62
CA ARG A 32 0.53 -29.01 14.09
C ARG A 32 1.06 -27.70 13.56
N LEU A 33 1.67 -26.92 14.45
CA LEU A 33 2.33 -25.68 14.07
C LEU A 33 3.69 -26.00 13.43
N ARG A 34 3.79 -25.85 12.11
CA ARG A 34 4.98 -26.15 11.33
C ARG A 34 6.03 -25.06 11.40
N GLY A 35 5.59 -23.81 11.57
CA GLY A 35 6.44 -22.63 11.57
C GLY A 35 5.65 -21.35 11.80
N VAL A 36 6.38 -20.27 12.07
CA VAL A 36 5.81 -18.93 12.27
C VAL A 36 6.46 -17.95 11.31
N ILE A 37 5.69 -17.03 10.75
CA ILE A 37 6.17 -15.88 10.00
C ILE A 37 5.75 -14.62 10.76
N LEU A 38 6.70 -13.73 11.05
CA LEU A 38 6.39 -12.42 11.60
C LEU A 38 6.23 -11.42 10.45
N ASN A 39 5.17 -10.62 10.49
CA ASN A 39 4.89 -9.59 9.49
C ASN A 39 4.82 -8.21 10.13
N LYS A 40 5.05 -7.16 9.33
CA LYS A 40 5.00 -5.74 9.74
C LYS A 40 5.88 -5.47 10.95
N VAL A 41 7.10 -6.01 10.95
CA VAL A 41 8.06 -5.76 12.01
C VAL A 41 8.64 -4.36 11.83
N GLU A 42 8.62 -3.53 12.87
CA GLU A 42 9.26 -2.21 12.81
C GLU A 42 10.74 -2.35 12.40
N PRO A 43 11.22 -1.65 11.35
CA PRO A 43 12.58 -1.81 10.85
C PRO A 43 13.66 -1.66 11.93
N ASP A 44 13.50 -0.68 12.83
CA ASP A 44 14.44 -0.42 13.93
C ASP A 44 14.51 -1.55 14.97
N LYS A 45 13.49 -2.42 14.99
CA LYS A 45 13.39 -3.56 15.92
C LYS A 45 13.60 -4.90 15.22
N TYR A 46 13.88 -4.90 13.92
CA TYR A 46 13.90 -6.09 13.08
C TYR A 46 14.80 -7.19 13.64
N ASP A 47 16.07 -6.88 13.89
CA ASP A 47 17.06 -7.86 14.33
C ASP A 47 16.73 -8.41 15.72
N MET A 48 16.33 -7.53 16.64
CA MET A 48 15.92 -7.89 17.99
C MET A 48 14.71 -8.85 17.98
N VAL A 49 13.68 -8.52 17.18
CA VAL A 49 12.46 -9.32 17.06
C VAL A 49 12.78 -10.68 16.44
N LYS A 50 13.57 -10.70 15.35
CA LYS A 50 13.98 -11.91 14.65
C LYS A 50 14.76 -12.86 15.56
N ASP A 51 15.74 -12.36 16.29
CA ASP A 51 16.53 -13.15 17.24
C ASP A 51 15.66 -13.68 18.40
N TYR A 52 14.88 -12.80 19.02
CA TYR A 52 14.02 -13.19 20.16
C TYR A 52 13.04 -14.31 19.78
N TYR A 53 12.26 -14.13 18.71
CA TYR A 53 11.30 -15.14 18.29
C TYR A 53 11.99 -16.41 17.78
N GLY A 54 13.11 -16.29 17.06
CA GLY A 54 13.88 -17.44 16.60
C GLY A 54 14.32 -18.34 17.76
N ARG A 55 14.82 -17.76 18.85
CA ARG A 55 15.21 -18.49 20.07
C ARG A 55 14.00 -19.06 20.81
N GLN A 56 12.99 -18.24 21.05
CA GLN A 56 11.83 -18.62 21.88
C GLN A 56 10.97 -19.72 21.23
N LEU A 57 10.67 -19.60 19.94
CA LEU A 57 9.87 -20.61 19.22
C LEU A 57 10.58 -21.97 19.19
N LYS A 58 11.91 -21.96 18.99
CA LYS A 58 12.72 -23.17 19.00
C LYS A 58 12.80 -23.79 20.40
N ALA A 59 13.03 -22.99 21.43
CA ALA A 59 13.20 -23.47 22.81
C ALA A 59 11.89 -23.99 23.41
N LEU A 60 10.76 -23.30 23.18
CA LEU A 60 9.49 -23.63 23.82
C LEU A 60 8.67 -24.65 23.03
N TRP A 61 8.69 -24.55 21.69
CA TRP A 61 7.76 -25.32 20.83
C TRP A 61 8.47 -26.23 19.84
N GLY A 62 9.81 -26.16 19.72
CA GLY A 62 10.54 -26.86 18.67
C GLY A 62 10.16 -26.40 17.26
N THR A 63 9.58 -25.19 17.15
CA THR A 63 9.03 -24.65 15.91
C THR A 63 10.00 -23.62 15.32
N PRO A 64 10.31 -23.67 14.01
CA PRO A 64 11.15 -22.66 13.38
C PRO A 64 10.40 -21.34 13.15
N LEU A 65 11.14 -20.23 13.26
CA LEU A 65 10.76 -18.97 12.64
C LEU A 65 11.09 -19.08 11.14
N LEU A 66 10.06 -19.14 10.30
CA LEU A 66 10.21 -19.27 8.84
C LEU A 66 10.49 -17.92 8.18
N GLY A 67 10.13 -16.82 8.82
CA GLY A 67 10.39 -15.50 8.25
C GLY A 67 10.10 -14.36 9.22
N CYS A 68 10.74 -13.23 8.95
CA CYS A 68 10.52 -11.98 9.64
C CYS A 68 10.47 -10.90 8.57
N VAL A 69 9.30 -10.33 8.30
CA VAL A 69 9.06 -9.37 7.22
C VAL A 69 8.95 -7.97 7.82
N PRO A 70 9.85 -7.03 7.45
CA PRO A 70 9.81 -5.68 7.98
C PRO A 70 8.62 -4.91 7.38
N TYR A 71 8.13 -3.92 8.13
CA TYR A 71 7.20 -2.94 7.59
C TYR A 71 7.91 -2.07 6.56
N GLN A 72 7.30 -1.91 5.39
CA GLN A 72 7.74 -0.97 4.35
C GLN A 72 6.62 -0.01 4.02
N ASP A 73 6.92 1.28 4.18
CA ASP A 73 5.95 2.34 3.98
C ASP A 73 5.49 2.44 2.53
N VAL A 74 6.42 2.35 1.57
CA VAL A 74 6.14 2.44 0.12
C VAL A 74 5.12 1.40 -0.35
N ILE A 75 5.28 0.14 0.07
CA ILE A 75 4.33 -0.93 -0.26
C ILE A 75 2.95 -0.70 0.37
N SER A 76 2.91 -0.06 1.54
CA SER A 76 1.68 0.17 2.30
C SER A 76 0.93 1.45 1.86
N ARG A 77 1.63 2.39 1.22
CA ARG A 77 1.08 3.67 0.77
C ARG A 77 -0.01 3.47 -0.29
N PRO A 78 -1.19 4.10 -0.14
CA PRO A 78 -2.20 4.09 -1.19
C PRO A 78 -1.75 4.72 -2.50
N SER A 79 -2.18 4.13 -3.60
CA SER A 79 -2.04 4.73 -4.93
C SER A 79 -3.21 5.68 -5.23
N LEU A 80 -3.05 6.51 -6.26
CA LEU A 80 -4.14 7.37 -6.73
C LEU A 80 -5.36 6.55 -7.19
N ASN A 81 -5.15 5.41 -7.84
CA ASN A 81 -6.23 4.48 -8.23
C ASN A 81 -6.91 3.85 -7.02
N GLY A 82 -6.15 3.57 -5.96
CA GLY A 82 -6.71 3.15 -4.67
C GLY A 82 -7.66 4.20 -4.10
N PHE A 83 -7.24 5.47 -4.08
CA PHE A 83 -8.11 6.57 -3.66
C PHE A 83 -9.31 6.79 -4.57
N LYS A 84 -9.14 6.69 -5.89
CA LYS A 84 -10.23 6.73 -6.87
C LYS A 84 -11.28 5.67 -6.54
N THR A 85 -10.86 4.42 -6.34
CA THR A 85 -11.76 3.30 -6.00
C THR A 85 -12.46 3.51 -4.66
N LEU A 86 -11.71 3.89 -3.62
CA LEU A 86 -12.24 4.18 -2.29
C LEU A 86 -13.33 5.27 -2.29
N LEU A 87 -13.11 6.31 -3.08
CA LEU A 87 -13.93 7.52 -3.09
C LEU A 87 -14.99 7.50 -4.19
N ASN A 88 -15.07 6.41 -4.97
CA ASN A 88 -15.92 6.30 -6.16
C ASN A 88 -15.73 7.49 -7.12
N GLY A 89 -14.46 7.81 -7.38
CA GLY A 89 -14.04 8.92 -8.23
C GLY A 89 -13.79 8.51 -9.68
N GLU A 90 -13.46 9.52 -10.49
CA GLU A 90 -13.14 9.39 -11.90
C GLU A 90 -11.80 10.07 -12.20
N PHE A 91 -10.99 9.51 -13.08
CA PHE A 91 -9.80 10.21 -13.56
C PHE A 91 -10.22 11.37 -14.46
N ILE A 92 -9.64 12.55 -14.20
CA ILE A 92 -9.75 13.73 -15.06
C ILE A 92 -8.54 13.81 -15.99
N ALA A 93 -7.35 13.44 -15.48
CA ALA A 93 -6.08 13.47 -16.19
C ALA A 93 -5.11 12.45 -15.59
N GLY A 94 -4.11 12.04 -16.38
CA GLY A 94 -2.97 11.25 -15.92
C GLY A 94 -3.29 9.82 -15.48
N GLU A 95 -4.20 9.13 -16.16
CA GLU A 95 -4.57 7.74 -15.83
C GLU A 95 -3.37 6.77 -16.00
N GLU A 96 -2.42 7.11 -16.87
CA GLU A 96 -1.13 6.43 -17.00
C GLU A 96 -0.27 6.46 -15.71
N HIS A 97 -0.62 7.32 -14.76
CA HIS A 97 -0.01 7.41 -13.44
C HIS A 97 -0.95 6.94 -12.31
N ALA A 98 -1.92 6.09 -12.64
CA ALA A 98 -2.91 5.53 -11.71
C ALA A 98 -2.28 4.94 -10.44
N PHE A 99 -1.13 4.26 -10.55
CA PHE A 99 -0.47 3.61 -9.42
C PHE A 99 0.53 4.51 -8.66
N ARG A 100 0.65 5.79 -9.03
CA ARG A 100 1.50 6.75 -8.30
C ARG A 100 1.07 6.84 -6.83
N THR A 101 2.03 6.67 -5.94
CA THR A 101 1.91 6.91 -4.49
C THR A 101 2.45 8.29 -4.14
N PHE A 102 2.05 8.81 -2.99
CA PHE A 102 2.38 10.17 -2.56
C PHE A 102 3.01 10.18 -1.18
N ASP A 103 4.02 11.03 -1.03
CA ASP A 103 4.79 11.16 0.20
C ASP A 103 4.02 11.90 1.30
N SER A 104 3.22 12.87 0.89
CA SER A 104 2.43 13.70 1.79
C SER A 104 1.11 14.10 1.15
N THR A 105 0.15 14.43 2.01
CA THR A 105 -1.17 14.94 1.60
C THR A 105 -1.37 16.34 2.13
N ARG A 106 -1.84 17.27 1.29
CA ARG A 106 -2.15 18.66 1.65
C ARG A 106 -3.59 18.99 1.29
N LEU A 107 -4.37 19.42 2.28
CA LEU A 107 -5.72 19.95 2.06
C LEU A 107 -5.65 21.47 1.84
N ILE A 108 -6.21 21.95 0.73
CA ILE A 108 -6.33 23.38 0.42
C ILE A 108 -7.81 23.70 0.21
N VAL A 109 -8.41 24.42 1.16
CA VAL A 109 -9.83 24.83 1.11
C VAL A 109 -10.03 26.33 1.31
N SER A 110 -9.11 26.98 2.02
CA SER A 110 -9.13 28.42 2.27
C SER A 110 -8.58 29.20 1.09
N ASP A 111 -8.92 30.49 1.04
CA ASP A 111 -8.31 31.41 0.09
C ASP A 111 -6.83 31.66 0.43
N GLY A 112 -6.01 31.80 -0.60
CA GLY A 112 -4.55 31.81 -0.48
C GLY A 112 -3.92 33.16 -0.17
N GLU A 113 -4.74 34.17 0.14
CA GLU A 113 -4.28 35.54 0.34
C GLU A 113 -3.51 35.72 1.66
N GLU A 114 -3.85 34.96 2.71
CA GLU A 114 -3.25 35.10 4.04
C GLU A 114 -1.95 34.28 4.24
N ASP A 115 -1.81 33.15 3.52
CA ASP A 115 -0.63 32.29 3.60
C ASP A 115 -0.21 31.80 2.20
N LYS A 116 0.80 32.45 1.62
CA LYS A 116 1.34 32.08 0.31
C LYS A 116 2.05 30.72 0.31
N THR A 117 2.39 30.18 1.49
CA THR A 117 3.12 28.91 1.59
C THR A 117 2.27 27.68 1.23
N ILE A 118 0.94 27.84 1.18
CA ILE A 118 0.02 26.77 0.76
C ILE A 118 0.29 26.29 -0.68
N TYR A 119 0.94 27.13 -1.49
CA TYR A 119 1.33 26.85 -2.87
C TYR A 119 2.79 26.40 -3.04
N ASN A 120 3.53 26.20 -1.95
CA ASN A 120 4.92 25.76 -2.03
C ASN A 120 5.07 24.42 -2.75
N LYS A 121 6.15 24.29 -3.50
CA LYS A 121 6.54 23.05 -4.16
C LYS A 121 6.91 22.01 -3.11
N VAL A 122 6.27 20.85 -3.16
CA VAL A 122 6.61 19.71 -2.32
C VAL A 122 6.63 18.46 -3.20
N GLN A 123 7.75 17.75 -3.17
CA GLN A 123 7.95 16.49 -3.89
C GLN A 123 6.91 15.46 -3.41
N GLY A 124 6.35 14.69 -4.34
CA GLY A 124 5.44 13.59 -4.06
C GLY A 124 4.17 14.00 -3.33
N GLN A 125 3.71 15.25 -3.43
CA GLN A 125 2.54 15.71 -2.68
C GLN A 125 1.22 15.47 -3.42
N LEU A 126 0.24 14.88 -2.71
CA LEU A 126 -1.16 14.84 -3.12
C LEU A 126 -1.90 16.05 -2.58
N VAL A 127 -2.43 16.89 -3.47
CA VAL A 127 -3.21 18.07 -3.10
C VAL A 127 -4.70 17.73 -3.18
N ILE A 128 -5.43 17.96 -2.09
CA ILE A 128 -6.89 17.81 -2.02
C ILE A 128 -7.50 19.21 -2.01
N THR A 129 -8.38 19.52 -2.96
CA THR A 129 -9.04 20.83 -3.06
C THR A 129 -10.42 20.73 -3.70
N LEU A 130 -11.15 21.84 -3.75
CA LEU A 130 -12.42 21.91 -4.47
C LEU A 130 -12.18 21.97 -5.98
N ALA A 131 -13.04 21.31 -6.76
CA ALA A 131 -12.94 21.31 -8.23
C ALA A 131 -13.06 22.70 -8.86
N SER A 132 -13.66 23.67 -8.15
CA SER A 132 -13.78 25.06 -8.58
C SER A 132 -12.51 25.90 -8.34
N ARG A 133 -11.50 25.37 -7.63
CA ARG A 133 -10.26 26.08 -7.30
C ARG A 133 -9.23 25.97 -8.42
N SER A 134 -9.50 26.65 -9.53
CA SER A 134 -8.60 26.71 -10.70
C SER A 134 -7.25 27.34 -10.36
N ASP A 135 -7.20 28.24 -9.38
CA ASP A 135 -5.98 28.83 -8.83
C ASP A 135 -5.04 27.77 -8.22
N VAL A 136 -5.59 26.78 -7.51
CA VAL A 136 -4.81 25.67 -6.93
C VAL A 136 -4.28 24.75 -8.04
N ILE A 137 -5.12 24.43 -9.03
CA ILE A 137 -4.73 23.63 -10.19
C ILE A 137 -3.57 24.32 -10.94
N ALA A 138 -3.72 25.62 -11.23
CA ALA A 138 -2.70 26.42 -11.89
C ALA A 138 -1.40 26.49 -11.08
N SER A 139 -1.49 26.57 -9.74
CA SER A 139 -0.31 26.54 -8.87
C SER A 139 0.45 25.21 -8.96
N VAL A 140 -0.25 24.07 -8.91
CA VAL A 140 0.36 22.74 -9.02
C VAL A 140 1.06 22.60 -10.38
N LEU A 141 0.40 23.00 -11.46
CA LEU A 141 0.97 22.99 -12.81
C LEU A 141 2.18 23.90 -12.96
N ARG A 142 2.12 25.12 -12.39
CA ARG A 142 3.26 26.04 -12.39
C ARG A 142 4.46 25.44 -11.67
N ASN A 143 4.23 24.85 -10.49
CA ASN A 143 5.27 24.22 -9.69
C ASN A 143 5.95 23.07 -10.43
N GLN A 144 5.15 22.22 -11.08
CA GLN A 144 5.61 21.12 -11.93
C GLN A 144 6.52 21.63 -13.06
N ARG A 145 6.00 22.56 -13.88
CA ARG A 145 6.74 23.14 -15.02
C ARG A 145 8.03 23.83 -14.61
N GLU A 146 8.02 24.46 -13.44
CA GLU A 146 9.21 25.13 -12.91
C GLU A 146 10.32 24.13 -12.58
N VAL A 147 10.00 23.01 -11.92
CA VAL A 147 10.97 21.95 -11.62
C VAL A 147 11.46 21.26 -12.88
N GLU A 148 10.57 20.95 -13.82
CA GLU A 148 10.96 20.39 -15.11
C GLU A 148 11.92 21.33 -15.85
N ARG A 149 11.61 22.62 -15.91
CA ARG A 149 12.47 23.60 -16.58
C ARG A 149 13.83 23.73 -15.89
N ASP A 150 13.84 23.90 -14.57
CA ASP A 150 15.08 24.13 -13.81
C ASP A 150 15.98 22.89 -13.83
N SER A 151 15.39 21.69 -13.92
CA SER A 151 16.09 20.42 -14.05
C SER A 151 16.38 20.00 -15.51
N LYS A 152 16.03 20.82 -16.51
CA LYS A 152 16.13 20.49 -17.95
C LYS A 152 15.40 19.19 -18.33
N GLY A 153 14.25 18.94 -17.70
CA GLY A 153 13.38 17.79 -17.94
C GLY A 153 13.83 16.51 -17.24
N THR A 154 14.80 16.59 -16.32
CA THR A 154 15.33 15.39 -15.61
C THR A 154 14.60 15.10 -14.31
N GLN A 155 13.81 16.04 -13.79
CA GLN A 155 13.03 15.89 -12.56
C GLN A 155 11.57 16.26 -12.77
N ASP A 156 10.71 15.52 -12.06
CA ASP A 156 9.26 15.69 -11.95
C ASP A 156 8.94 15.78 -10.44
N LEU A 157 8.09 16.73 -10.02
CA LEU A 157 7.66 16.84 -8.62
C LEU A 157 6.81 15.65 -8.16
N ARG A 158 6.31 14.85 -9.09
CA ARG A 158 5.40 13.71 -8.87
C ARG A 158 4.16 14.09 -8.06
N GLN A 159 3.63 15.29 -8.28
CA GLN A 159 2.41 15.74 -7.59
C GLN A 159 1.16 15.05 -8.16
N GLY A 160 0.06 15.16 -7.44
CA GLY A 160 -1.26 14.69 -7.88
C GLY A 160 -2.38 15.49 -7.22
N LEU A 161 -3.60 15.33 -7.76
CA LEU A 161 -4.78 16.08 -7.31
C LEU A 161 -5.96 15.17 -6.99
N VAL A 162 -6.66 15.50 -5.90
CA VAL A 162 -8.02 15.04 -5.59
C VAL A 162 -8.93 16.26 -5.58
N LEU A 163 -9.82 16.32 -6.57
CA LEU A 163 -10.74 17.44 -6.78
C LEU A 163 -12.14 17.06 -6.31
N VAL A 164 -12.72 17.81 -5.40
CA VAL A 164 -14.05 17.52 -4.83
C VAL A 164 -15.04 18.61 -5.22
N GLY A 165 -16.20 18.27 -5.78
CA GLY A 165 -17.18 19.30 -6.14
C GLY A 165 -18.43 18.77 -6.84
N HIS A 166 -19.44 19.63 -6.97
CA HIS A 166 -20.68 19.26 -7.68
C HIS A 166 -20.46 19.06 -9.18
N ASN A 167 -19.56 19.86 -9.76
CA ASN A 167 -19.18 19.82 -11.16
C ASN A 167 -17.68 19.51 -11.26
N PRO A 168 -17.26 18.79 -12.32
CA PRO A 168 -15.85 18.58 -12.61
C PRO A 168 -15.13 19.92 -12.89
N PRO A 169 -13.78 19.96 -12.84
CA PRO A 169 -13.03 21.13 -13.28
C PRO A 169 -13.34 21.46 -14.75
N SER A 170 -12.98 22.68 -15.18
CA SER A 170 -13.18 23.08 -16.57
C SER A 170 -12.41 22.16 -17.53
N ARG A 171 -12.88 22.07 -18.79
CA ARG A 171 -12.17 21.30 -19.83
C ARG A 171 -10.74 21.79 -20.05
N GLU A 172 -10.52 23.09 -19.94
CA GLU A 172 -9.20 23.72 -20.02
C GLU A 172 -8.29 23.22 -18.89
N SER A 173 -8.73 23.29 -17.63
CA SER A 173 -7.96 22.79 -16.49
C SER A 173 -7.66 21.29 -16.59
N ALA A 174 -8.63 20.49 -17.03
CA ALA A 174 -8.42 19.06 -17.26
C ALA A 174 -7.36 18.80 -18.33
N GLU A 175 -7.36 19.59 -19.41
CA GLU A 175 -6.39 19.47 -20.49
C GLU A 175 -4.99 19.93 -20.07
N GLU A 176 -4.88 21.03 -19.32
CA GLU A 176 -3.60 21.47 -18.77
C GLU A 176 -2.99 20.43 -17.82
N LEU A 177 -3.82 19.74 -17.02
CA LEU A 177 -3.39 18.63 -16.17
C LEU A 177 -2.84 17.46 -16.97
N ARG A 178 -3.49 17.09 -18.09
CA ARG A 178 -2.98 16.04 -19.00
C ARG A 178 -1.65 16.45 -19.61
N GLN A 179 -1.56 17.66 -20.16
CA GLN A 179 -0.34 18.15 -20.80
C GLN A 179 0.82 18.31 -19.81
N GLY A 180 0.52 18.61 -18.54
CA GLY A 180 1.49 18.70 -17.47
C GLY A 180 1.85 17.38 -16.81
N GLY A 181 1.29 16.24 -17.23
CA GLY A 181 1.56 14.93 -16.61
C GLY A 181 1.15 14.85 -15.13
N VAL A 182 0.21 15.69 -14.69
CA VAL A 182 -0.25 15.73 -13.30
C VAL A 182 -1.53 14.90 -13.18
N PRO A 183 -1.48 13.72 -12.54
CA PRO A 183 -2.64 12.88 -12.41
C PRO A 183 -3.65 13.46 -11.42
N ALA A 184 -4.92 13.43 -11.80
CA ALA A 184 -5.99 14.06 -11.05
C ALA A 184 -7.24 13.20 -11.07
N ILE A 185 -7.85 13.01 -9.90
CA ILE A 185 -9.15 12.36 -9.74
C ILE A 185 -10.20 13.37 -9.29
N PHE A 186 -11.42 13.20 -9.78
CA PHE A 186 -12.58 13.99 -9.39
C PHE A 186 -13.56 13.14 -8.59
N ILE A 187 -13.98 13.68 -7.45
CA ILE A 187 -14.98 13.10 -6.56
C ILE A 187 -16.23 13.98 -6.64
N LYS A 188 -17.28 13.44 -7.26
CA LYS A 188 -18.54 14.15 -7.44
C LYS A 188 -19.26 14.32 -6.10
N LYS A 189 -19.59 15.56 -5.78
CA LYS A 189 -20.47 15.92 -4.67
C LYS A 189 -21.95 15.82 -5.15
N GLY A 190 -22.66 14.73 -4.85
CA GLY A 190 -24.12 14.65 -4.98
C GLY A 190 -24.91 15.29 -3.81
N GLN A 191 -26.24 15.08 -3.83
CA GLN A 191 -27.18 15.50 -2.77
C GLN A 191 -27.73 14.33 -1.93
N SER A 192 -27.27 13.09 -2.17
CA SER A 192 -27.62 11.93 -1.34
C SER A 192 -26.68 11.80 -0.15
N GLU A 193 -27.11 11.06 0.88
CA GLU A 193 -26.29 10.69 2.06
C GLU A 193 -24.96 9.99 1.69
N ASP A 194 -24.86 9.42 0.47
CA ASP A 194 -23.65 8.76 -0.05
C ASP A 194 -22.59 9.72 -0.58
N THR A 195 -22.84 11.03 -0.53
CA THR A 195 -21.91 12.03 -1.04
C THR A 195 -20.94 12.52 0.04
N LYS A 196 -19.64 12.37 -0.20
CA LYS A 196 -18.60 12.86 0.70
C LYS A 196 -18.24 14.32 0.39
N GLY A 197 -18.42 15.20 1.39
CA GLY A 197 -17.77 16.51 1.39
C GLY A 197 -16.25 16.38 1.48
N ILE A 198 -15.51 17.46 1.23
CA ILE A 198 -14.03 17.41 1.20
C ILE A 198 -13.41 16.92 2.52
N TYR A 199 -14.04 17.23 3.66
CA TYR A 199 -13.62 16.72 4.97
C TYR A 199 -13.82 15.19 5.07
N GLU A 200 -14.95 14.66 4.61
CA GLU A 200 -15.23 13.22 4.60
C GLU A 200 -14.31 12.46 3.63
N VAL A 201 -13.94 13.09 2.51
CA VAL A 201 -12.91 12.57 1.60
C VAL A 201 -11.58 12.44 2.34
N MET A 202 -11.11 13.50 3.00
CA MET A 202 -9.85 13.46 3.76
C MET A 202 -9.88 12.40 4.86
N LYS A 203 -10.99 12.31 5.61
CA LYS A 203 -11.18 11.32 6.66
C LYS A 203 -11.15 9.89 6.12
N ALA A 204 -11.83 9.63 5.00
CA ALA A 204 -11.83 8.32 4.35
C ALA A 204 -10.43 7.94 3.86
N MET A 205 -9.69 8.87 3.26
CA MET A 205 -8.32 8.66 2.81
C MET A 205 -7.37 8.37 3.98
N ALA A 206 -7.50 9.08 5.09
CA ALA A 206 -6.66 8.88 6.28
C ALA A 206 -6.86 7.49 6.93
N ALA A 207 -8.04 6.90 6.80
CA ALA A 207 -8.35 5.57 7.32
C ALA A 207 -8.13 4.44 6.28
N PHE A 208 -7.69 4.78 5.06
CA PHE A 208 -7.63 3.83 3.96
C PHE A 208 -6.40 2.94 4.07
N THR A 209 -6.63 1.63 3.95
CA THR A 209 -5.58 0.64 3.74
C THR A 209 -5.64 0.16 2.30
N GLN A 210 -4.55 0.38 1.58
CA GLN A 210 -4.40 -0.11 0.21
C GLN A 210 -4.41 -1.63 0.21
N LYS A 211 -5.23 -2.20 -0.67
CA LYS A 211 -5.17 -3.63 -1.00
C LYS A 211 -4.22 -3.82 -2.17
N GLN A 212 -3.65 -5.02 -2.27
CA GLN A 212 -2.90 -5.40 -3.46
C GLN A 212 -3.85 -5.38 -4.65
N ASP A 213 -3.36 -4.85 -5.76
CA ASP A 213 -4.04 -4.76 -7.03
C ASP A 213 -3.12 -5.44 -8.06
N HIS A 214 -3.66 -6.38 -8.82
CA HIS A 214 -2.91 -7.11 -9.83
C HIS A 214 -2.36 -6.23 -10.96
N ASP A 215 -2.97 -5.07 -11.17
CA ASP A 215 -2.53 -4.09 -12.17
C ASP A 215 -1.38 -3.20 -11.65
N ASP A 216 -1.12 -3.20 -10.34
CA ASP A 216 -0.01 -2.48 -9.69
C ASP A 216 1.26 -3.36 -9.69
N GLU A 217 1.82 -3.59 -10.89
CA GLU A 217 2.96 -4.47 -11.09
C GLU A 217 4.19 -4.07 -10.26
N ASP A 218 4.45 -2.76 -10.12
CA ASP A 218 5.58 -2.24 -9.33
C ASP A 218 5.46 -2.64 -7.86
N ARG A 219 4.30 -2.37 -7.22
CA ARG A 219 4.08 -2.77 -5.83
C ARG A 219 4.11 -4.29 -5.68
N LEU A 220 3.56 -5.02 -6.66
CA LEU A 220 3.55 -6.48 -6.65
C LEU A 220 4.97 -7.04 -6.63
N ASN A 221 5.83 -6.55 -7.53
CA ASN A 221 7.24 -6.94 -7.61
C ASN A 221 8.01 -6.58 -6.33
N GLU A 222 7.84 -5.36 -5.80
CA GLU A 222 8.45 -4.97 -4.52
C GLU A 222 8.01 -5.88 -3.36
N THR A 223 6.73 -6.27 -3.35
CA THR A 223 6.18 -7.18 -2.34
C THR A 223 6.76 -8.59 -2.47
N MET A 224 6.90 -9.10 -3.71
CA MET A 224 7.53 -10.40 -3.98
C MET A 224 8.99 -10.38 -3.51
N ASP A 225 9.77 -9.39 -3.90
CA ASP A 225 11.16 -9.22 -3.47
C ASP A 225 11.29 -9.11 -1.95
N LEU A 226 10.35 -8.42 -1.30
CA LEU A 226 10.33 -8.30 0.15
C LEU A 226 10.12 -9.67 0.81
N ILE A 227 9.17 -10.45 0.31
CA ILE A 227 8.86 -11.79 0.83
C ILE A 227 10.04 -12.73 0.61
N GLU A 228 10.57 -12.80 -0.61
CA GLU A 228 11.68 -13.71 -0.98
C GLU A 228 12.93 -13.47 -0.12
N ARG A 229 13.23 -12.21 0.22
CA ARG A 229 14.38 -11.87 1.07
C ARG A 229 14.19 -12.19 2.56
N ASN A 230 12.95 -12.34 3.01
CA ASN A 230 12.61 -12.36 4.44
C ASN A 230 11.94 -13.64 4.92
N ILE A 231 11.56 -14.53 4.00
CA ILE A 231 10.92 -15.81 4.29
C ILE A 231 11.76 -16.93 3.68
N ASP A 232 12.06 -17.94 4.48
CA ASP A 232 12.68 -19.18 4.03
C ASP A 232 11.65 -20.02 3.25
N LEU A 233 11.54 -19.73 1.94
CA LEU A 233 10.59 -20.38 1.04
C LEU A 233 10.93 -21.86 0.81
N GLU A 234 12.20 -22.24 0.93
CA GLU A 234 12.61 -23.65 0.86
C GLU A 234 12.06 -24.42 2.05
N LEU A 235 12.30 -23.94 3.28
CA LEU A 235 11.78 -24.56 4.49
C LEU A 235 10.25 -24.54 4.53
N LEU A 236 9.62 -23.48 4.02
CA LEU A 236 8.17 -23.36 3.92
C LEU A 236 7.55 -24.38 2.95
N SER A 237 8.22 -24.65 1.83
CA SER A 237 7.71 -25.55 0.77
C SER A 237 8.08 -27.02 0.95
N GLN A 238 8.98 -27.34 1.89
CA GLN A 238 9.33 -28.71 2.23
C GLN A 238 8.12 -29.51 2.72
N ALA A 239 7.89 -30.66 2.09
CA ALA A 239 6.90 -31.62 2.56
C ALA A 239 7.28 -32.11 3.98
N PRO A 240 6.31 -32.27 4.89
CA PRO A 240 6.60 -32.74 6.25
C PRO A 240 7.28 -34.12 6.21
N PRO A 241 8.28 -34.37 7.08
CA PRO A 241 8.95 -35.66 7.13
C PRO A 241 7.99 -36.75 7.65
N PHE A 242 7.50 -37.58 6.72
CA PHE A 242 6.74 -38.84 6.84
C PHE A 242 5.23 -38.76 7.20
N GLY A 243 4.33 -39.55 6.58
CA GLY A 243 4.51 -40.67 5.64
C GLY A 243 3.27 -40.97 4.79
N GLY A 244 3.53 -41.64 3.66
CA GLY A 244 2.57 -41.99 2.62
C GLY A 244 3.01 -41.42 1.26
N GLN A 245 3.39 -42.29 0.33
CA GLN A 245 3.82 -41.93 -1.02
C GLN A 245 2.83 -40.96 -1.69
N MET A 246 3.27 -39.73 -1.94
CA MET A 246 2.87 -39.01 -3.14
C MET A 246 4.05 -38.15 -3.57
N ALA A 247 4.80 -38.67 -4.54
CA ALA A 247 5.76 -37.89 -5.29
C ALA A 247 5.00 -36.76 -6.00
N ILE A 248 5.04 -35.55 -5.45
CA ILE A 248 4.62 -34.36 -6.20
C ILE A 248 5.80 -34.02 -7.11
N ARG A 249 5.69 -34.41 -8.38
CA ARG A 249 6.61 -34.00 -9.44
C ARG A 249 6.71 -32.47 -9.44
N LEU A 250 7.95 -31.97 -9.36
CA LEU A 250 8.35 -30.59 -9.60
C LEU A 250 7.99 -30.16 -11.03
N GLY A 251 6.72 -29.81 -11.25
CA GLY A 251 6.21 -29.35 -12.54
C GLY A 251 5.45 -28.03 -12.49
N ASN A 252 5.40 -27.33 -11.36
CA ASN A 252 4.44 -26.24 -11.14
C ASN A 252 5.02 -24.95 -10.54
N LEU A 253 6.31 -24.63 -10.77
CA LEU A 253 6.76 -23.24 -10.57
C LEU A 253 6.03 -22.26 -11.51
N VAL A 254 5.55 -22.75 -12.67
CA VAL A 254 4.77 -21.97 -13.66
C VAL A 254 3.32 -21.71 -13.18
N ARG A 255 2.85 -22.33 -12.09
CA ARG A 255 1.45 -22.24 -11.65
C ARG A 255 1.17 -21.13 -10.64
N TRP A 256 2.20 -20.55 -10.01
CA TRP A 256 2.03 -19.38 -9.16
C TRP A 256 1.54 -18.16 -9.97
N HIS A 257 2.01 -17.99 -11.21
CA HIS A 257 1.49 -16.95 -12.11
C HIS A 257 -0.02 -17.07 -12.38
N ARG A 258 -0.61 -18.28 -12.40
CA ARG A 258 -2.07 -18.44 -12.61
C ARG A 258 -2.93 -18.21 -11.37
N TRP A 259 -2.34 -18.25 -10.17
CA TRP A 259 -3.10 -18.03 -8.94
C TRP A 259 -3.23 -16.54 -8.60
N ALA A 260 -2.26 -15.72 -9.03
CA ALA A 260 -2.31 -14.26 -8.91
C ALA A 260 -3.35 -13.59 -9.84
N HIS A 261 -3.72 -14.21 -10.96
CA HIS A 261 -4.75 -13.68 -11.88
C HIS A 261 -6.21 -13.88 -11.41
N ARG A 262 -6.45 -14.27 -10.16
CA ARG A 262 -7.79 -14.62 -9.67
C ARG A 262 -8.21 -13.97 -8.35
N TRP A 263 -7.44 -12.99 -7.85
CA TRP A 263 -7.76 -12.22 -6.66
C TRP A 263 -7.38 -10.75 -6.84
#